data_AF-A0A955RFT5-F1
#
_entry.id   AF-A0A955RFT5-F1
#
_cell.length_a   1.000
_cell.length_b   1.000
_cell.length_c   1.000
_cell.angle_alpha   90.00
_cell.angle_beta   90.00
_cell.angle_gamma   90.00
#
_symmetry.space_group_name_H-M   'P 1'
#
loop_
_entity.id
_entity.type
_entity.pdbx_description
1 polymer ?
#
loop_
_entity_poly.entity_id
_entity_poly.type
_entity_poly.pdbx_seq_one_letter_code
_entity_poly.pdbx_strand_id
1 'polypeptide(L)'
;MASPLIKAIVKGTELVPGVFSGRGSVAFEVIREGEFAGIRMGVGDVLVCRGEARQGDHTVLVAQGLGRPRLGSRRGGRWLGDAGEPCAEERWRSAGKLVARCRWTRQGWVADLLDPVWVGEQAPAVSQTPVPPAAEAPQPAAQLSLFAA
;
A
#
# COMPACT_ATOMS: atom_id res chain seq x y z
N MET A 1 8.50 7.22 -26.75
CA MET A 1 9.24 7.75 -25.57
C MET A 1 9.86 6.59 -24.83
N ALA A 2 11.02 6.80 -24.18
CA ALA A 2 11.71 5.73 -23.45
C ALA A 2 11.10 5.53 -22.06
N SER A 3 11.09 4.29 -21.58
CA SER A 3 10.67 3.97 -20.21
C SER A 3 11.75 4.35 -19.20
N PRO A 4 11.36 4.83 -18.01
CA PRO A 4 12.32 5.23 -16.98
C PRO A 4 13.03 4.00 -16.40
N LEU A 5 14.31 4.18 -16.06
CA LEU A 5 15.09 3.16 -15.35
C LEU A 5 15.00 3.44 -13.86
N ILE A 6 14.76 2.42 -13.05
CA ILE A 6 14.63 2.54 -11.61
C ILE A 6 15.60 1.60 -10.89
N LYS A 7 16.00 1.98 -9.67
CA LYS A 7 16.73 1.11 -8.74
C LYS A 7 15.98 1.04 -7.41
N ALA A 8 16.05 -0.11 -6.76
CA ALA A 8 15.53 -0.25 -5.40
C ALA A 8 16.35 0.61 -4.45
N ILE A 9 15.69 1.28 -3.51
CA ILE A 9 16.38 2.01 -2.45
C ILE A 9 16.37 1.14 -1.20
N VAL A 10 17.56 0.73 -0.76
CA VAL A 10 17.75 -0.18 0.38
C VAL A 10 17.83 0.56 1.71
N LYS A 11 18.01 1.89 1.71
CA LYS A 11 18.09 2.67 2.95
C LYS A 11 16.70 3.09 3.41
N GLY A 12 16.31 2.54 4.56
CA GLY A 12 14.97 2.56 5.11
C GLY A 12 14.38 3.95 5.28
N THR A 13 13.06 4.02 5.08
CA THR A 13 12.07 4.87 5.78
C THR A 13 12.28 6.39 5.93
N GLU A 14 13.43 6.95 5.56
CA GLU A 14 13.78 8.38 5.74
C GLU A 14 13.78 9.18 4.44
N LEU A 15 13.62 8.53 3.27
CA LEU A 15 13.82 9.20 1.97
C LEU A 15 12.78 10.27 1.65
N VAL A 16 11.58 10.16 2.22
CA VAL A 16 10.54 11.19 2.11
C VAL A 16 9.97 11.42 3.51
N PRO A 17 10.62 12.28 4.33
CA PRO A 17 10.21 12.51 5.70
C PRO A 17 8.72 12.91 5.78
N GLY A 18 7.93 12.15 6.52
CA GLY A 18 6.53 12.47 6.84
C GLY A 18 5.47 12.15 5.79
N VAL A 19 5.84 11.73 4.56
CA VAL A 19 4.84 11.45 3.51
C VAL A 19 4.46 9.97 3.43
N PHE A 20 5.42 9.06 3.60
CA PHE A 20 5.17 7.61 3.50
C PHE A 20 5.90 6.81 4.58
N SER A 21 5.73 7.20 5.84
CA SER A 21 6.33 6.55 7.03
C SER A 21 5.50 5.35 7.54
N GLY A 22 5.10 4.44 6.65
CA GLY A 22 4.24 3.29 6.98
C GLY A 22 4.96 1.95 6.83
N ARG A 23 4.65 0.98 7.71
CA ARG A 23 5.04 -0.43 7.49
C ARG A 23 4.46 -0.90 6.15
N GLY A 24 5.29 -1.55 5.33
CA GLY A 24 4.86 -2.17 4.06
C GLY A 24 4.92 -1.26 2.82
N SER A 25 5.56 -0.09 2.90
CA SER A 25 5.90 0.71 1.72
C SER A 25 7.30 0.35 1.21
N VAL A 26 7.46 0.31 -0.11
CA VAL A 26 8.75 0.07 -0.79
C VAL A 26 9.02 1.24 -1.73
N ALA A 27 10.25 1.76 -1.74
CA ALA A 27 10.64 2.92 -2.53
C ALA A 27 11.71 2.59 -3.59
N PHE A 28 11.61 3.25 -4.74
CA PHE A 28 12.51 3.09 -5.88
C PHE A 28 12.92 4.45 -6.42
N GLU A 29 14.21 4.65 -6.66
CA GLU A 29 14.74 5.89 -7.23
C GLU A 29 14.80 5.74 -8.75
N VAL A 30 14.32 6.76 -9.45
CA VAL A 30 14.45 6.88 -10.90
C VAL A 30 15.87 7.34 -11.22
N ILE A 31 16.59 6.53 -12.00
CA ILE A 31 17.98 6.76 -12.40
C ILE A 31 18.13 7.03 -13.89
N ARG A 32 17.05 6.92 -14.66
CA ARG A 32 16.96 7.40 -16.03
C ARG A 32 15.56 7.94 -16.26
N GLU A 33 15.50 9.12 -16.87
CA GLU A 33 14.23 9.74 -17.23
C GLU A 33 13.43 8.87 -18.20
N GLY A 34 12.12 9.01 -18.14
CA GLY A 34 11.22 8.36 -19.08
C GLY A 34 9.77 8.70 -18.82
N GLU A 35 8.87 8.00 -19.50
CA GLU A 35 7.44 8.11 -19.28
C GLU A 35 6.83 6.74 -19.06
N PHE A 36 5.88 6.67 -18.14
CA PHE A 36 5.10 5.46 -17.91
C PHE A 36 3.67 5.84 -17.50
N ALA A 37 2.67 5.22 -18.13
CA ALA A 37 1.25 5.51 -17.88
C ALA A 37 0.87 7.00 -17.98
N GLY A 38 1.49 7.74 -18.91
CA GLY A 38 1.28 9.18 -19.08
C GLY A 38 1.98 10.06 -18.02
N ILE A 39 2.76 9.46 -17.12
CA ILE A 39 3.50 10.17 -16.07
C ILE A 39 4.97 10.25 -16.48
N ARG A 40 5.45 11.48 -16.69
CA ARG A 40 6.87 11.74 -16.96
C ARG A 40 7.69 11.63 -15.66
N MET A 41 8.71 10.82 -15.64
CA MET A 41 9.57 10.62 -14.46
C MET A 41 10.98 11.16 -14.74
N GLY A 42 11.48 11.98 -13.83
CA GLY A 42 12.82 12.57 -13.87
C GLY A 42 13.83 11.77 -13.06
N VAL A 43 15.12 11.94 -13.32
CA VAL A 43 16.18 11.38 -12.48
C VAL A 43 16.09 11.97 -11.07
N GLY A 44 16.17 11.13 -10.05
CA GLY A 44 16.05 11.51 -8.65
C GLY A 44 14.61 11.47 -8.12
N ASP A 45 13.60 11.29 -8.98
CA ASP A 45 12.25 11.01 -8.53
C ASP A 45 12.22 9.70 -7.74
N VAL A 46 11.39 9.65 -6.69
CA VAL A 46 11.19 8.47 -5.85
C VAL A 46 9.79 7.93 -6.06
N LEU A 47 9.69 6.69 -6.53
CA LEU A 47 8.46 5.96 -6.71
C LEU A 47 8.14 5.17 -5.44
N VAL A 48 6.89 5.26 -4.98
CA VAL A 48 6.44 4.59 -3.76
C VAL A 48 5.40 3.55 -4.12
N CYS A 49 5.69 2.29 -3.74
CA CYS A 49 4.75 1.18 -3.83
C CYS A 49 4.24 0.79 -2.44
N ARG A 50 2.96 0.40 -2.34
CA ARG A 50 2.34 -0.04 -1.08
C ARG A 50 1.28 -1.12 -1.34
N GLY A 51 1.12 -2.04 -0.38
CA GLY A 51 0.07 -3.06 -0.42
C GLY A 51 0.25 -4.05 -1.58
N GLU A 52 -0.85 -4.64 -2.04
CA GLU A 52 -0.85 -5.55 -3.19
C GLU A 52 -1.36 -4.86 -4.46
N ALA A 53 -0.72 -5.13 -5.60
CA ALA A 53 -1.19 -4.66 -6.90
C ALA A 53 -2.27 -5.59 -7.46
N ARG A 54 -3.43 -5.02 -7.78
CA ARG A 54 -4.60 -5.69 -8.37
C ARG A 54 -4.66 -5.49 -9.87
N GLN A 55 -5.63 -6.15 -10.51
CA GLN A 55 -5.92 -5.98 -11.93
C GLN A 55 -6.12 -4.50 -12.28
N GLY A 56 -5.37 -4.01 -13.26
CA GLY A 56 -5.38 -2.60 -13.69
C GLY A 56 -4.35 -1.72 -12.98
N ASP A 57 -3.81 -2.13 -11.83
CA ASP A 57 -2.86 -1.33 -11.09
C ASP A 57 -1.48 -1.27 -11.76
N HIS A 58 -0.83 -0.13 -11.58
CA HIS A 58 0.58 0.07 -11.86
C HIS A 58 1.43 -0.40 -10.68
N THR A 59 2.63 -0.92 -10.97
CA THR A 59 3.54 -1.45 -9.96
C THR A 59 4.99 -1.33 -10.42
N VAL A 60 5.92 -1.49 -9.47
CA VAL A 60 7.30 -1.83 -9.78
C VAL A 60 7.44 -3.35 -9.72
N LEU A 61 7.86 -3.95 -10.83
CA LEU A 61 8.23 -5.34 -10.94
C LEU A 61 9.68 -5.52 -10.50
N VAL A 62 9.90 -6.40 -9.53
CA VAL A 62 11.22 -6.73 -9.00
C VAL A 62 11.55 -8.15 -9.43
N ALA A 63 12.76 -8.35 -9.96
CA ALA A 63 13.22 -9.68 -10.33
C ALA A 63 13.41 -10.56 -9.08
N GLN A 64 12.97 -11.81 -9.17
CA GLN A 64 13.34 -12.88 -8.25
C GLN A 64 14.78 -13.31 -8.60
N GLY A 65 15.75 -12.90 -7.79
CA GLY A 65 17.18 -13.10 -8.04
C GLY A 65 17.84 -11.87 -8.68
N LEU A 66 18.65 -12.09 -9.72
CA LEU A 66 19.38 -11.01 -10.40
C LEU A 66 18.47 -10.28 -11.39
N GLY A 67 18.46 -8.95 -11.36
CA GLY A 67 17.73 -8.16 -12.34
C GLY A 67 17.45 -6.77 -11.83
N ARG A 68 17.31 -5.82 -12.75
CA ARG A 68 16.92 -4.46 -12.41
C ARG A 68 15.41 -4.40 -12.21
N PRO A 69 14.92 -3.70 -11.18
CA PRO A 69 13.50 -3.38 -11.08
C PRO A 69 13.06 -2.59 -12.31
N ARG A 70 11.80 -2.77 -12.69
CA ARG A 70 11.19 -2.07 -13.82
C ARG A 70 9.73 -1.74 -13.56
N LEU A 71 9.18 -0.81 -14.33
CA LEU A 71 7.75 -0.51 -14.23
C LEU A 71 6.92 -1.57 -14.93
N GLY A 72 5.68 -1.72 -14.47
CA GLY A 72 4.75 -2.68 -15.02
C GLY A 72 3.33 -2.48 -14.53
N SER A 73 2.44 -3.35 -14.99
CA SER A 73 1.04 -3.37 -14.56
C SER A 73 0.50 -4.80 -14.50
N ARG A 74 -0.60 -5.00 -13.77
CA ARG A 74 -1.33 -6.27 -13.79
C ARG A 74 -2.44 -6.23 -14.83
N ARG A 75 -2.41 -7.10 -15.83
CA ARG A 75 -3.49 -7.20 -16.83
C ARG A 75 -3.82 -8.65 -17.18
N GLY A 76 -5.12 -9.01 -17.13
CA GLY A 76 -5.58 -10.36 -17.44
C GLY A 76 -4.99 -11.40 -16.49
N GLY A 77 -4.75 -11.02 -15.24
CA GLY A 77 -4.08 -11.88 -14.24
C GLY A 77 -2.57 -12.02 -14.41
N ARG A 78 -1.95 -11.40 -15.42
CA ARG A 78 -0.50 -11.49 -15.69
C ARG A 78 0.22 -10.17 -15.41
N TRP A 79 1.51 -10.25 -15.07
CA TRP A 79 2.36 -9.07 -15.05
C TRP A 79 2.79 -8.70 -16.46
N LEU A 80 2.69 -7.42 -16.79
CA LEU A 80 3.24 -6.84 -18.00
C LEU A 80 4.28 -5.79 -17.64
N GLY A 81 5.39 -5.79 -18.36
CA GLY A 81 6.40 -4.74 -18.27
C GLY A 81 5.92 -3.43 -18.89
N ASP A 82 6.75 -2.41 -18.77
CA ASP A 82 6.52 -1.07 -19.28
C ASP A 82 6.36 -0.99 -20.80
N ALA A 83 6.93 -1.93 -21.55
CA ALA A 83 6.73 -2.04 -23.00
C ALA A 83 5.54 -2.95 -23.37
N GLY A 84 4.76 -3.40 -22.38
CA GLY A 84 3.63 -4.30 -22.57
C GLY A 84 4.03 -5.77 -22.76
N GLU A 85 5.30 -6.11 -22.55
CA GLU A 85 5.77 -7.48 -22.68
C GLU A 85 5.35 -8.35 -21.48
N PRO A 86 5.08 -9.64 -21.69
CA PRO A 86 4.78 -10.56 -20.59
C PRO A 86 5.95 -10.67 -19.60
N CYS A 87 5.65 -10.56 -18.31
CA CYS A 87 6.57 -10.81 -17.22
C CYS A 87 6.10 -12.04 -16.44
N ALA A 88 6.85 -13.14 -16.58
CA ALA A 88 6.53 -14.42 -15.93
C ALA A 88 6.60 -14.30 -14.39
N GLU A 89 5.61 -14.82 -13.68
CA GLU A 89 5.49 -14.67 -12.21
C GLU A 89 6.62 -15.42 -11.47
N GLU A 90 7.20 -16.45 -12.09
CA GLU A 90 8.35 -17.20 -11.55
C GLU A 90 9.61 -16.32 -11.47
N ARG A 91 9.70 -15.31 -12.35
CA ARG A 91 10.85 -14.38 -12.40
C ARG A 91 10.53 -13.01 -11.83
N TRP A 92 9.28 -12.58 -11.83
CA TRP A 92 8.91 -11.21 -11.45
C TRP A 92 7.89 -11.21 -10.33
N ARG A 93 8.13 -10.36 -9.32
CA ARG A 93 7.18 -10.08 -8.25
C ARG A 93 6.79 -8.61 -8.26
N SER A 94 5.57 -8.31 -7.86
CA SER A 94 5.15 -6.94 -7.60
C SER A 94 5.78 -6.43 -6.30
N ALA A 95 6.21 -5.16 -6.29
CA ALA A 95 6.56 -4.43 -5.09
C ALA A 95 5.34 -3.80 -4.37
N GLY A 96 4.12 -4.11 -4.84
CA GLY A 96 2.88 -3.47 -4.44
C GLY A 96 2.39 -2.43 -5.44
N LYS A 97 1.21 -1.88 -5.18
CA LYS A 97 0.61 -0.84 -6.03
C LYS A 97 1.45 0.42 -5.98
N LEU A 98 1.76 1.01 -7.14
CA LEU A 98 2.42 2.30 -7.26
C LEU A 98 1.42 3.40 -6.86
N VAL A 99 1.68 4.07 -5.73
CA VAL A 99 0.75 5.05 -5.13
C VAL A 99 1.20 6.50 -5.29
N ALA A 100 2.50 6.74 -5.41
CA ALA A 100 3.02 8.09 -5.47
C ALA A 100 4.35 8.20 -6.22
N ARG A 101 4.59 9.38 -6.77
CA ARG A 101 5.89 9.87 -7.21
C ARG A 101 6.28 11.05 -6.34
N CYS A 102 7.44 10.99 -5.70
CA CYS A 102 7.98 12.07 -4.90
C CYS A 102 9.15 12.71 -5.64
N ARG A 103 9.25 14.04 -5.61
CA ARG A 103 10.34 14.81 -6.22
C ARG A 103 10.87 15.83 -5.23
N TRP A 104 12.18 16.06 -5.26
CA TRP A 104 12.79 17.14 -4.48
C TRP A 104 12.70 18.45 -5.24
N THR A 105 12.17 19.48 -4.59
CA THR A 105 12.05 20.84 -5.14
C THR A 105 12.76 21.84 -4.22
N ARG A 106 12.84 23.11 -4.63
CA ARG A 106 13.37 24.18 -3.76
C ARG A 106 12.56 24.38 -2.47
N GLN A 107 11.31 23.94 -2.44
CA GLN A 107 10.42 24.01 -1.28
C GLN A 107 10.42 22.72 -0.44
N GLY A 108 11.26 21.75 -0.81
CA GLY A 108 11.32 20.42 -0.19
C GLY A 108 10.67 19.34 -1.05
N TRP A 109 10.33 18.21 -0.41
CA TRP A 109 9.67 17.08 -1.07
C TRP A 109 8.24 17.43 -1.49
N VAL A 110 7.93 17.16 -2.75
CA VAL A 110 6.56 17.22 -3.29
C VAL A 110 6.16 15.82 -3.72
N ALA A 111 5.00 15.36 -3.28
CA ALA A 111 4.45 14.06 -3.67
C ALA A 111 3.24 14.24 -4.57
N ASP A 112 3.33 13.66 -5.76
CA ASP A 112 2.21 13.52 -6.69
C ASP A 112 1.58 12.15 -6.45
N LEU A 113 0.35 12.14 -5.94
CA LEU A 113 -0.43 10.91 -5.79
C LEU A 113 -0.84 10.41 -7.17
N LEU A 114 -0.38 9.20 -7.50
CA LEU A 114 -0.63 8.57 -8.81
C LEU A 114 -1.94 7.78 -8.81
N ASP A 115 -2.42 7.46 -7.63
CA ASP A 115 -3.77 7.02 -7.39
C ASP A 115 -4.32 7.78 -6.19
N PRO A 116 -5.49 8.41 -6.27
CA PRO A 116 -6.24 8.82 -5.09
C PRO A 116 -6.74 7.56 -4.37
N VAL A 117 -5.86 6.81 -3.72
CA VAL A 117 -6.29 5.86 -2.68
C VAL A 117 -6.81 6.73 -1.55
N TRP A 118 -8.14 6.74 -1.44
CA TRP A 118 -8.93 7.17 -0.28
C TRP A 118 -8.08 6.99 0.99
N VAL A 119 -7.60 8.11 1.54
CA VAL A 119 -7.10 8.15 2.91
C VAL A 119 -8.28 7.63 3.72
N GLY A 120 -8.11 6.44 4.30
CA GLY A 120 -9.22 5.69 4.86
C GLY A 120 -10.17 6.63 5.58
N GLU A 121 -11.43 6.59 5.16
CA GLU A 121 -12.54 6.75 6.08
C GLU A 121 -12.11 6.04 7.36
N GLN A 122 -11.82 6.84 8.39
CA GLN A 122 -11.84 6.38 9.76
C GLN A 122 -13.04 5.46 9.81
N ALA A 123 -12.82 4.16 10.06
CA ALA A 123 -13.92 3.23 10.22
C ALA A 123 -14.96 3.96 11.08
N PRO A 124 -16.19 4.21 10.61
CA PRO A 124 -17.20 4.75 11.50
C PRO A 124 -17.17 3.82 12.69
N ALA A 125 -16.91 4.42 13.86
CA ALA A 125 -16.85 3.72 15.14
C ALA A 125 -17.93 2.66 15.09
N VAL A 126 -17.55 1.39 15.29
CA VAL A 126 -18.51 0.30 15.42
C VAL A 126 -19.54 0.82 16.40
N SER A 127 -20.71 1.21 15.88
CA SER A 127 -21.84 1.56 16.73
C SER A 127 -22.14 0.25 17.41
N GLN A 128 -21.59 0.10 18.61
CA GLN A 128 -22.08 -0.84 19.59
C GLN A 128 -23.57 -0.54 19.64
N THR A 129 -24.36 -1.38 19.00
CA THR A 129 -25.78 -1.42 19.26
C THR A 129 -25.87 -1.60 20.76
N PRO A 130 -26.50 -0.69 21.51
CA PRO A 130 -26.69 -0.90 22.93
C PRO A 130 -27.44 -2.23 23.05
N VAL A 131 -26.77 -3.25 23.57
CA VAL A 131 -27.44 -4.47 23.99
C VAL A 131 -28.45 -4.00 25.03
N PRO A 132 -29.77 -4.20 24.82
CA PRO A 132 -30.74 -3.86 25.85
C PRO A 132 -30.35 -4.62 27.13
N PRO A 133 -30.38 -3.99 28.31
CA PRO A 133 -30.06 -4.67 29.55
C PRO A 133 -30.94 -5.92 29.64
N ALA A 134 -30.28 -7.07 29.79
CA ALA A 134 -30.96 -8.34 29.98
C ALA A 134 -31.99 -8.16 31.09
N ALA A 135 -33.25 -8.44 30.76
CA ALA A 135 -34.34 -8.44 31.70
C ALA A 135 -33.93 -9.28 32.92
N GLU A 136 -33.90 -8.58 34.04
CA GLU A 136 -33.61 -9.06 35.38
C GLU A 136 -34.45 -10.32 35.65
N ALA A 137 -33.78 -11.47 35.73
CA ALA A 137 -34.41 -12.67 36.26
C ALA A 137 -34.75 -12.40 37.74
N PRO A 138 -35.99 -12.66 38.20
CA PRO A 138 -36.35 -12.44 39.58
C PRO A 138 -35.48 -13.33 40.48
N GLN A 139 -34.76 -12.69 41.40
CA GLN A 139 -34.10 -13.36 42.51
C GLN A 139 -35.14 -14.14 43.33
N PRO A 140 -34.98 -15.45 43.57
CA PRO A 140 -35.74 -16.10 44.62
C PRO A 140 -35.21 -15.61 45.98
N ALA A 141 -36.11 -15.01 46.75
CA ALA A 141 -35.87 -14.57 48.11
C ALA A 141 -35.42 -15.74 49.01
N ALA A 142 -34.57 -15.37 49.95
CA ALA A 142 -33.92 -16.22 50.91
C ALA A 142 -34.88 -17.04 51.79
N GLN A 143 -34.42 -18.26 52.10
CA GLN A 143 -34.39 -18.91 53.41
C GLN A 143 -35.52 -18.62 54.42
N LEU A 144 -36.23 -19.69 54.78
CA LEU A 144 -36.65 -19.94 56.16
C LEU A 144 -36.23 -21.36 56.55
N SER A 145 -35.00 -21.50 57.05
CA SER A 145 -34.64 -22.62 57.93
C SER A 145 -35.01 -22.22 59.35
N LEU A 146 -36.13 -22.75 59.85
CA LEU A 146 -36.45 -22.74 61.27
C LEU A 146 -35.85 -24.00 61.91
N PHE A 147 -34.99 -23.76 62.90
CA PHE A 147 -34.42 -24.77 63.79
C PHE A 147 -35.42 -25.22 64.87
N ALA A 148 -35.20 -26.47 65.32
CA ALA A 148 -35.58 -27.09 66.61
C ALA A 148 -37.08 -27.41 66.83
N ALA A 149 -37.46 -28.57 67.37
CA ALA A 149 -36.80 -29.42 68.37
C ALA A 149 -37.00 -30.93 68.11
#